data_AF-A0AAN1XZ31-F1
#
_entry.id   AF-A0AAN1XZ31-F1
#
_cell.length_a   1.000
_cell.length_b   1.000
_cell.length_c   1.000
_cell.angle_alpha   90.00
_cell.angle_beta   90.00
_cell.angle_gamma   90.00
#
_symmetry.space_group_name_H-M   'P 1'
#
loop_
_entity.id
_entity.type
_entity.pdbx_description
1 polymer ?
#
loop_
_entity_poly.entity_id
_entity_poly.type
_entity_poly.pdbx_seq_one_letter_code
_entity_poly.pdbx_strand_id
1 'polypeptide(L)'
;MERTLAGTLALALTAVGALAVAAPKLSAGQYGLPTDDPGGLGFVRATGARDMLLGLLVFAVLDDAPRLRRALGIVSLAGLADAAALGSVRGWRPQHAIHLSGFAALALAALAVRDRTD
;
A
#
# COMPACT_ATOMS: atom_id res chain seq x y z
N MET A 1 -15.15 -7.10 13.39
CA MET A 1 -13.97 -6.22 13.57
C MET A 1 -12.93 -6.44 12.47
N GLU A 2 -12.44 -7.66 12.28
CA GLU A 2 -11.42 -7.99 11.25
C GLU A 2 -11.82 -7.55 9.83
N ARG A 3 -13.04 -7.85 9.38
CA ARG A 3 -13.56 -7.43 8.07
C ARG A 3 -13.67 -5.91 7.92
N THR A 4 -14.12 -5.22 8.96
CA THR A 4 -14.26 -3.75 8.95
C THR A 4 -12.89 -3.08 8.83
N LEU A 5 -11.89 -3.59 9.57
CA LEU A 5 -10.51 -3.13 9.47
C LEU A 5 -9.93 -3.39 8.08
N ALA A 6 -10.04 -4.62 7.58
CA ALA A 6 -9.53 -4.99 6.26
C ALA A 6 -10.21 -4.19 5.13
N GLY A 7 -11.52 -3.99 5.21
CA GLY A 7 -12.26 -3.15 4.26
C GLY A 7 -11.86 -1.69 4.31
N THR A 8 -11.58 -1.16 5.51
CA THR A 8 -11.07 0.22 5.67
C THR A 8 -9.67 0.37 5.08
N LEU A 9 -8.78 -0.60 5.32
CA LEU A 9 -7.44 -0.61 4.75
C LEU A 9 -7.47 -0.75 3.22
N ALA A 10 -8.34 -1.62 2.70
CA ALA A 10 -8.56 -1.79 1.26
C ALA A 10 -9.05 -0.49 0.62
N LEU A 11 -10.04 0.17 1.23
CA LEU A 11 -10.56 1.46 0.76
C LEU A 11 -9.48 2.55 0.76
N ALA A 12 -8.73 2.66 1.87
CA ALA A 12 -7.66 3.63 1.99
C ALA A 12 -6.59 3.41 0.92
N LEU A 13 -6.15 2.16 0.71
CA LEU A 13 -5.17 1.81 -0.31
C LEU A 13 -5.68 2.11 -1.72
N THR A 14 -6.93 1.78 -2.02
CA THR A 14 -7.56 2.08 -3.30
C THR A 14 -7.66 3.59 -3.55
N ALA A 15 -8.10 4.36 -2.55
CA ALA A 15 -8.28 5.81 -2.67
C ALA A 15 -6.94 6.55 -2.82
N VAL A 16 -5.94 6.19 -2.00
CA VAL A 16 -4.58 6.76 -2.09
C VAL A 16 -3.95 6.42 -3.44
N GLY A 17 -4.08 5.17 -3.88
CA GLY A 17 -3.58 4.74 -5.19
C GLY A 17 -4.21 5.51 -6.34
N ALA A 18 -5.54 5.66 -6.33
CA ALA A 18 -6.27 6.44 -7.32
C ALA A 18 -5.83 7.92 -7.33
N LEU A 19 -5.63 8.53 -6.16
CA LEU A 19 -5.13 9.89 -6.03
C LEU A 19 -3.71 10.03 -6.58
N ALA A 20 -2.81 9.09 -6.30
CA ALA A 20 -1.45 9.09 -6.80
C ALA A 20 -1.39 8.94 -8.34
N VAL A 21 -2.33 8.21 -8.94
CA VAL A 21 -2.47 8.11 -10.40
C VAL A 21 -3.00 9.42 -11.00
N ALA A 22 -4.09 9.95 -10.45
CA ALA A 22 -4.78 11.12 -10.98
C ALA A 22 -4.02 12.43 -10.75
N ALA A 23 -3.37 12.57 -9.59
CA ALA A 23 -2.69 13.78 -9.15
C ALA A 23 -1.29 13.47 -8.54
N PRO A 24 -0.36 12.88 -9.31
CA PRO A 24 0.94 12.40 -8.79
C PRO A 24 1.79 13.51 -8.17
N LYS A 25 1.62 14.77 -8.59
CA LYS A 25 2.35 15.91 -8.03
C LYS A 25 2.03 16.14 -6.55
N LEU A 26 0.78 15.89 -6.13
CA LEU A 26 0.38 16.02 -4.73
C LEU A 26 1.04 14.94 -3.86
N SER A 27 1.18 13.73 -4.42
CA SER A 27 1.79 12.61 -3.73
C SER A 27 3.32 12.64 -3.77
N ALA A 28 3.96 13.17 -4.82
CA ALA A 28 5.41 13.16 -4.98
C ALA A 28 6.20 13.71 -3.76
N GLY A 29 5.68 14.76 -3.12
CA GLY A 29 6.28 15.32 -1.90
C GLY A 29 6.31 14.34 -0.72
N GLN A 30 5.31 13.45 -0.61
CA GLN A 30 5.26 12.40 0.42
C GLN A 30 6.33 11.33 0.21
N TYR A 31 6.78 11.15 -1.03
CA TYR A 31 7.86 10.23 -1.41
C TYR A 31 9.24 10.92 -1.37
N GLY A 32 9.31 12.21 -1.01
CA GLY A 32 10.54 13.00 -1.06
C GLY A 32 11.05 13.23 -2.49
N LEU A 33 10.17 13.13 -3.49
CA LEU A 33 10.49 13.31 -4.90
C LEU A 33 10.19 14.75 -5.36
N PRO A 34 10.99 15.32 -6.28
CA PRO A 34 10.65 16.59 -6.92
C PRO A 34 9.32 16.49 -7.66
N THR A 35 8.47 17.53 -7.54
CA THR A 35 7.12 17.55 -8.14
C THR A 35 7.11 17.80 -9.65
N ASP A 36 8.28 18.10 -10.21
CA ASP A 36 8.54 18.44 -11.60
C ASP A 36 9.43 17.41 -12.33
N ASP A 37 9.98 16.42 -11.62
CA ASP A 37 10.77 15.32 -12.20
C ASP A 37 9.85 14.29 -12.91
N PRO A 38 9.89 14.17 -14.25
CA PRO A 38 9.03 13.25 -14.98
C PRO A 38 9.21 11.78 -14.57
N GLY A 39 10.44 11.39 -14.20
CA GLY A 39 10.73 10.02 -13.75
C GLY A 39 10.11 9.73 -12.39
N GLY A 40 10.24 10.68 -11.45
CA GLY A 40 9.60 10.60 -10.14
C GLY A 40 8.07 10.55 -10.23
N LEU A 41 7.46 11.38 -11.08
CA LEU A 41 6.02 11.35 -11.31
C LEU A 41 5.56 10.04 -11.96
N GLY A 42 6.36 9.46 -12.85
CA GLY A 42 6.12 8.13 -13.42
C GLY A 42 6.13 7.03 -12.36
N PHE A 43 7.10 7.06 -11.45
CA PHE A 43 7.18 6.15 -10.31
C PHE A 43 5.95 6.26 -9.41
N VAL A 44 5.54 7.47 -9.03
CA VAL A 44 4.35 7.71 -8.19
C VAL A 44 3.07 7.18 -8.84
N ARG A 45 2.91 7.36 -10.16
CA ARG A 45 1.76 6.78 -10.88
C ARG A 45 1.78 5.26 -10.88
N ALA A 46 2.95 4.66 -11.08
CA ALA A 46 3.09 3.21 -11.12
C ALA A 46 2.80 2.57 -9.75
N THR A 47 3.36 3.12 -8.67
CA THR A 47 3.06 2.67 -7.30
C THR A 47 1.60 2.93 -6.94
N GLY A 48 1.06 4.10 -7.31
CA GLY A 48 -0.36 4.41 -7.12
C GLY A 48 -1.30 3.43 -7.83
N ALA A 49 -1.02 3.08 -9.08
CA ALA A 49 -1.81 2.09 -9.83
C ALA A 49 -1.75 0.71 -9.18
N ARG A 50 -0.56 0.29 -8.73
CA ARG A 50 -0.39 -0.96 -7.98
C ARG A 50 -1.20 -0.95 -6.69
N ASP A 51 -1.08 0.09 -5.87
CA ASP A 51 -1.81 0.20 -4.60
C ASP A 51 -3.32 0.18 -4.84
N MET A 52 -3.80 0.86 -5.89
CA MET A 52 -5.19 0.80 -6.31
C MET A 52 -5.65 -0.64 -6.59
N LEU A 53 -4.90 -1.37 -7.41
CA LEU A 53 -5.20 -2.76 -7.75
C LEU A 53 -5.12 -3.70 -6.54
N LEU A 54 -4.15 -3.50 -5.66
CA LEU A 54 -3.98 -4.28 -4.44
C LEU A 54 -5.15 -4.07 -3.48
N GLY A 55 -5.63 -2.83 -3.32
CA GLY A 55 -6.82 -2.54 -2.50
C GLY A 55 -8.07 -3.21 -3.07
N LEU A 56 -8.26 -3.16 -4.40
CA LEU A 56 -9.37 -3.85 -5.07
C LEU A 56 -9.29 -5.37 -4.93
N LEU A 57 -8.08 -5.93 -4.97
CA LEU A 57 -7.86 -7.36 -4.74
C LEU A 57 -8.23 -7.76 -3.30
N VAL A 58 -7.88 -6.94 -2.30
CA VAL A 58 -8.28 -7.18 -0.91
C VAL A 58 -9.81 -7.13 -0.76
N PHE A 59 -10.49 -6.18 -1.43
CA PHE A 59 -11.95 -6.14 -1.48
C PHE A 59 -12.55 -7.42 -2.09
N ALA A 60 -11.99 -7.91 -3.18
CA ALA A 60 -12.50 -9.08 -3.88
C ALA A 60 -12.45 -10.37 -3.04
N VAL A 61 -11.61 -10.41 -2.01
CA VAL A 61 -11.44 -11.59 -1.13
C VAL A 61 -11.89 -11.33 0.30
N LEU A 62 -12.62 -10.23 0.58
CA LEU A 62 -12.95 -9.78 1.93
C LEU A 62 -13.74 -10.81 2.76
N ASP A 63 -14.52 -11.67 2.10
CA ASP A 63 -15.35 -12.68 2.75
C ASP A 63 -14.70 -14.06 2.92
N ASP A 64 -13.51 -14.28 2.32
CA ASP A 64 -12.74 -15.52 2.40
C ASP A 64 -11.51 -15.30 3.30
N ALA A 65 -11.58 -15.72 4.57
CA ALA A 65 -10.53 -15.43 5.56
C ALA A 65 -9.15 -15.99 5.18
N PRO A 66 -9.00 -17.25 4.71
CA PRO A 66 -7.72 -17.74 4.21
C PRO A 66 -7.15 -16.92 3.05
N ARG A 67 -7.98 -16.52 2.06
CA ARG A 67 -7.52 -15.69 0.93
C ARG A 67 -7.21 -14.27 1.37
N LEU A 68 -8.02 -13.68 2.25
CA LEU A 68 -7.81 -12.35 2.79
C LEU A 68 -6.48 -12.24 3.55
N ARG A 69 -6.19 -13.22 4.42
CA ARG A 69 -4.92 -13.29 5.15
C ARG A 69 -3.74 -13.33 4.18
N ARG A 70 -3.81 -14.17 3.15
CA ARG A 70 -2.76 -14.26 2.12
C ARG A 70 -2.62 -12.95 1.33
N ALA A 71 -3.74 -12.36 0.91
CA ALA A 71 -3.77 -11.10 0.18
C ALA A 71 -3.11 -9.98 1.01
N LEU A 72 -3.54 -9.76 2.26
CA LEU A 72 -2.95 -8.75 3.14
C LEU A 72 -1.45 -8.99 3.38
N GLY A 73 -1.04 -10.25 3.58
CA GLY A 73 0.36 -10.61 3.71
C GLY A 73 1.18 -10.24 2.47
N ILE A 74 0.71 -10.60 1.27
CA ILE A 74 1.37 -10.26 0.00
C ILE A 74 1.41 -8.74 -0.22
N VAL A 75 0.28 -8.05 0.00
CA VAL A 75 0.14 -6.59 -0.18
C VAL A 75 1.09 -5.84 0.75
N SER A 76 1.29 -6.33 1.99
CA SER A 76 2.23 -5.70 2.93
C SER A 76 3.64 -5.57 2.33
N LEU A 77 4.11 -6.59 1.59
CA LEU A 77 5.44 -6.61 0.98
C LEU A 77 5.64 -5.49 -0.03
N ALA A 78 4.58 -4.95 -0.64
CA ALA A 78 4.67 -3.80 -1.54
C ALA A 78 5.23 -2.55 -0.83
N GLY A 79 4.79 -2.28 0.40
CA GLY A 79 5.30 -1.17 1.21
C GLY A 79 6.77 -1.35 1.58
N LEU A 80 7.19 -2.59 1.87
CA LEU A 80 8.60 -2.89 2.12
C LEU A 80 9.46 -2.69 0.85
N ALA A 81 8.97 -3.14 -0.30
CA ALA A 81 9.64 -2.99 -1.59
C ALA A 81 9.80 -1.51 -1.97
N ASP A 82 8.79 -0.67 -1.75
CA ASP A 82 8.88 0.78 -2.00
C ASP A 82 9.93 1.46 -1.13
N ALA A 83 9.93 1.17 0.18
CA ALA A 83 10.92 1.71 1.11
C ALA A 83 12.35 1.35 0.69
N ALA A 84 12.57 0.10 0.28
CA ALA A 84 13.87 -0.38 -0.20
C ALA A 84 14.26 0.25 -1.55
N ALA A 85 13.32 0.37 -2.49
CA ALA A 85 13.57 0.97 -3.80
C ALA A 85 13.93 2.46 -3.67
N LEU A 86 13.17 3.24 -2.89
CA LEU A 86 13.45 4.66 -2.66
C LEU A 86 14.74 4.86 -1.84
N GLY A 87 14.93 4.04 -0.80
CA GLY A 87 16.13 4.08 0.03
C GLY A 87 17.42 3.78 -0.74
N SER A 88 17.39 2.83 -1.68
CA SER A 88 18.57 2.47 -2.48
C SER A 88 18.97 3.52 -3.52
N VAL A 89 18.01 4.30 -4.04
CA VAL A 89 18.27 5.31 -5.07
C VAL A 89 18.53 6.70 -4.47
N ARG A 90 17.84 7.08 -3.40
CA ARG A 90 17.83 8.47 -2.87
C ARG A 90 18.40 8.60 -1.45
N GLY A 91 18.85 7.49 -0.86
CA GLY A 91 19.22 7.40 0.54
C GLY A 91 18.01 7.33 1.47
N TRP A 92 18.20 6.88 2.70
CA TRP A 92 17.12 6.81 3.69
C TRP A 92 16.71 8.21 4.17
N ARG A 93 15.41 8.49 4.10
CA ARG A 93 14.82 9.74 4.58
C ARG A 93 13.61 9.45 5.47
N PRO A 94 13.26 10.34 6.43
CA PRO A 94 12.10 10.13 7.31
C PRO A 94 10.78 9.88 6.55
N GLN A 95 10.63 10.45 5.35
CA GLN A 95 9.47 10.27 4.49
C GLN A 95 9.23 8.79 4.13
N HIS A 96 10.29 7.97 4.01
CA HIS A 96 10.16 6.55 3.66
C HIS A 96 9.54 5.72 4.81
N ALA A 97 9.48 6.26 6.03
CA ALA A 97 8.82 5.61 7.16
C ALA A 97 7.32 5.39 6.90
N ILE A 98 6.69 6.19 6.02
CA ILE A 98 5.29 6.00 5.67
C ILE A 98 5.04 4.64 5.02
N HIS A 99 5.96 4.18 4.16
CA HIS A 99 5.88 2.88 3.50
C HIS A 99 6.10 1.72 4.47
N LEU A 100 7.03 1.88 5.42
CA LEU A 100 7.26 0.91 6.50
C LEU A 100 6.05 0.81 7.43
N SER A 101 5.39 1.93 7.72
CA SER A 101 4.16 1.94 8.52
C SER A 101 2.99 1.26 7.80
N GLY A 102 2.88 1.44 6.48
CA GLY A 102 1.92 0.73 5.64
C GLY A 102 2.16 -0.78 5.63
N PHE A 103 3.42 -1.21 5.45
CA PHE A 103 3.82 -2.61 5.59
C PHE A 103 3.41 -3.18 6.95
N ALA A 104 3.76 -2.50 8.05
CA ALA A 104 3.47 -2.97 9.39
C ALA A 104 1.95 -3.08 9.65
N ALA A 105 1.17 -2.08 9.25
CA ALA A 105 -0.28 -2.09 9.43
C ALA A 105 -0.94 -3.26 8.69
N LEU A 106 -0.56 -3.50 7.43
CA LEU A 106 -1.11 -4.59 6.61
C LEU A 106 -0.66 -5.97 7.10
N ALA A 107 0.60 -6.11 7.53
CA ALA A 107 1.10 -7.35 8.11
C ALA A 107 0.38 -7.69 9.43
N LEU A 108 0.19 -6.70 10.30
CA LEU A 108 -0.58 -6.89 11.54
C LEU A 108 -2.05 -7.22 11.25
N ALA A 109 -2.65 -6.58 10.25
CA ALA A 109 -4.01 -6.92 9.81
C ALA A 109 -4.08 -8.37 9.30
N ALA A 110 -3.08 -8.84 8.53
CA ALA A 110 -3.01 -10.22 8.07
C ALA A 110 -2.94 -11.22 9.25
N LEU A 111 -2.11 -10.93 10.26
CA LEU A 111 -1.98 -11.76 11.46
C LEU A 111 -3.25 -11.74 12.34
N ALA A 112 -4.03 -10.67 12.27
CA ALA A 112 -5.27 -10.52 13.00
C ALA A 112 -6.45 -11.28 12.36
N VAL A 113 -6.36 -11.67 11.07
CA VAL A 113 -7.40 -12.47 10.41
C VAL A 113 -7.39 -13.89 10.96
N ARG A 114 -8.50 -14.29 11.60
CA ARG A 114 -8.64 -15.64 12.18
C ARG A 114 -9.36 -16.58 11.21
N ASP A 115 -8.87 -17.81 11.13
CA ASP A 115 -9.62 -18.89 10.49
C ASP A 115 -10.84 -19.18 11.36
N ARG A 116 -12.05 -19.08 10.79
CA ARG A 116 -13.26 -19.58 11.45
C ARG A 116 -13.24 -21.09 11.31
N THR A 117 -12.62 -21.76 12.27
CA THR A 117 -12.79 -23.20 12.45
C THR A 117 -14.08 -23.37 13.25
N ASP A 118 -15.20 -23.43 12.53
CA ASP A 118 -16.47 -23.92 13.04
C ASP A 118 -16.41 -25.45 13.20
#